data_AF-A0A7S0SZ96-F1
#
_entry.id   AF-A0A7S0SZ96-F1
#
_cell.length_a   1.000
_cell.length_b   1.000
_cell.length_c   1.000
_cell.angle_alpha   90.00
_cell.angle_beta   90.00
_cell.angle_gamma   90.00
#
_symmetry.space_group_name_H-M   'P 1'
#
loop_
_entity.id
_entity.type
_entity.pdbx_description
1 polymer ?
#
loop_
_entity_poly.entity_id
_entity_poly.type
_entity_poly.pdbx_seq_one_letter_code
_entity_poly.pdbx_strand_id
1 'polypeptide(L)'
;AAALAAPLGRCVALTDGTAAAALLKAVDDALVQYVGGLMSTLKRLRRSLGLPGGVGSGGSKSSKIASDGSVGGDHGEGDGAAGTGEESIQASLRLLSVSAALSAHVNHLERGLLAALRELRAALSAALPPAAKPGQPPAALPQPATAEALTPALAALAANPARTRRLRALLDQAVEDPRFNPLPHGAPRAAAFAEATHAFVLDVLLSRVRHEVGGMARRLEWSAAPAESAFKLPTFSAYPQEYMTNAGEYLLSLPQHLEAIAEAAEEEKDAATVAATAAAVAAAAGDDQAATVAVANNPPALDDVEPELEAGEWMSKVAEAASGLLLAEVRAIPALTEPGAAQLAADLEYFTNIVTALSLEPPAALRTYAVCAATARDSYGISVREDTLEGRRLDEDVVRAVASLRGIPLD
;
A
#
# COMPACT_ATOMS: atom_id res chain seq x y z
N ALA A 1 16.49 -4.23 -16.09
CA ALA A 1 17.55 -5.24 -15.76
C ALA A 1 18.93 -4.92 -16.38
N ALA A 2 19.04 -4.68 -17.70
CA ALA A 2 20.32 -4.38 -18.37
C ALA A 2 21.11 -3.18 -17.79
N ALA A 3 20.42 -2.14 -17.33
CA ALA A 3 21.06 -0.96 -16.74
C ALA A 3 21.79 -1.23 -15.40
N LEU A 4 21.43 -2.29 -14.67
CA LEU A 4 22.00 -2.64 -13.35
C LEU A 4 22.97 -3.83 -13.39
N ALA A 5 22.89 -4.70 -14.40
CA ALA A 5 23.94 -5.67 -14.72
C ALA A 5 25.22 -4.96 -15.21
N ALA A 6 25.08 -3.82 -15.89
CA ALA A 6 26.20 -3.04 -16.41
C ALA A 6 27.17 -2.49 -15.32
N PRO A 7 26.73 -1.91 -14.19
CA PRO A 7 27.60 -1.54 -13.07
C PRO A 7 28.45 -2.69 -12.54
N LEU A 8 27.88 -3.90 -12.44
CA LEU A 8 28.59 -5.04 -11.88
C LEU A 8 29.60 -5.64 -12.85
N GLY A 9 29.20 -5.81 -14.12
CA GLY A 9 30.13 -6.18 -15.19
C GLY A 9 31.27 -5.17 -15.34
N ARG A 10 30.97 -3.86 -15.22
CA ARG A 10 31.98 -2.80 -15.18
C ARG A 10 32.86 -2.89 -13.93
N CYS A 11 32.31 -3.20 -12.77
CA CYS A 11 33.10 -3.31 -11.54
C CYS A 11 34.03 -4.52 -11.57
N VAL A 12 33.58 -5.65 -12.12
CA VAL A 12 34.43 -6.82 -12.36
C VAL A 12 35.49 -6.49 -13.42
N ALA A 13 35.13 -5.86 -14.54
CA ALA A 13 36.08 -5.49 -15.58
C ALA A 13 37.13 -4.44 -15.16
N LEU A 14 36.78 -3.52 -14.25
CA LEU A 14 37.66 -2.42 -13.82
C LEU A 14 38.47 -2.72 -12.57
N THR A 15 37.98 -3.60 -11.70
CA THR A 15 38.59 -3.83 -10.37
C THR A 15 38.89 -5.31 -10.09
N ASP A 16 38.69 -6.18 -11.07
CA ASP A 16 38.69 -7.64 -10.93
C ASP A 16 37.83 -8.10 -9.72
N GLY A 17 36.76 -7.35 -9.42
CA GLY A 17 35.84 -7.61 -8.31
C GLY A 17 36.36 -7.27 -6.90
N THR A 18 37.59 -6.74 -6.76
CA THR A 18 38.15 -6.36 -5.45
C THR A 18 37.40 -5.22 -4.76
N ALA A 19 36.63 -4.43 -5.52
CA ALA A 19 35.79 -3.33 -5.01
C ALA A 19 34.32 -3.73 -4.74
N ALA A 20 33.96 -5.02 -4.78
CA ALA A 20 32.57 -5.47 -4.64
C ALA A 20 31.85 -4.92 -3.39
N ALA A 21 32.54 -4.86 -2.24
CA ALA A 21 31.96 -4.30 -1.01
C ALA A 21 31.61 -2.80 -1.13
N ALA A 22 32.43 -2.03 -1.84
CA ALA A 22 32.17 -0.60 -2.07
C ALA A 22 31.05 -0.39 -3.09
N LEU A 23 30.98 -1.26 -4.11
CA LEU A 23 29.89 -1.26 -5.09
C LEU A 23 28.54 -1.55 -4.42
N LEU A 24 28.44 -2.60 -3.60
CA LEU A 24 27.21 -2.93 -2.86
C LEU A 24 26.72 -1.74 -2.05
N LYS A 25 27.63 -1.10 -1.28
CA LYS A 25 27.30 0.09 -0.51
C LYS A 25 26.80 1.23 -1.40
N ALA A 26 27.48 1.50 -2.51
CA ALA A 26 27.10 2.59 -3.42
C ALA A 26 25.72 2.35 -4.06
N VAL A 27 25.42 1.10 -4.44
CA VAL A 27 24.11 0.71 -4.99
C VAL A 27 23.01 0.84 -3.92
N ASP A 28 23.27 0.38 -2.70
CA ASP A 28 22.35 0.49 -1.58
C ASP A 28 22.05 1.95 -1.22
N ASP A 29 23.10 2.79 -1.09
CA ASP A 29 22.97 4.22 -0.82
C ASP A 29 22.19 4.95 -1.94
N ALA A 30 22.41 4.58 -3.21
CA ALA A 30 21.68 5.15 -4.34
C ALA A 30 20.19 4.77 -4.32
N LEU A 31 19.87 3.51 -4.03
CA LEU A 31 18.49 3.03 -3.89
C LEU A 31 17.78 3.74 -2.73
N VAL A 32 18.47 3.88 -1.60
CA VAL A 32 18.02 4.61 -0.40
C VAL A 32 17.65 6.07 -0.72
N GLN A 33 18.46 6.75 -1.54
CA GLN A 33 18.19 8.14 -1.97
C GLN A 33 17.02 8.21 -2.94
N TYR A 34 16.99 7.33 -3.95
CA TYR A 34 15.94 7.29 -4.96
C TYR A 34 14.56 7.04 -4.33
N VAL A 35 14.43 5.99 -3.52
CA VAL A 35 13.19 5.66 -2.81
C VAL A 35 12.81 6.75 -1.80
N GLY A 36 13.80 7.40 -1.18
CA GLY A 36 13.55 8.57 -0.32
C GLY A 36 12.88 9.73 -1.07
N GLY A 37 13.31 9.97 -2.31
CA GLY A 37 12.68 10.93 -3.21
C GLY A 37 11.21 10.59 -3.50
N LEU A 38 10.94 9.34 -3.87
CA LEU A 38 9.58 8.83 -4.14
C LEU A 38 8.68 8.88 -2.91
N MET A 39 9.18 8.52 -1.74
CA MET A 39 8.43 8.64 -0.50
C MET A 39 8.06 10.11 -0.20
N SER A 40 8.94 11.05 -0.55
CA SER A 40 8.67 12.48 -0.37
C SER A 40 7.60 13.01 -1.33
N THR A 41 7.56 12.53 -2.58
CA THR A 41 6.52 12.88 -3.56
C THR A 41 5.19 12.31 -3.13
N LEU A 42 5.14 11.05 -2.69
CA LEU A 42 3.94 10.41 -2.16
C LEU A 42 3.34 11.20 -0.97
N LYS A 43 4.19 11.65 -0.04
CA LYS A 43 3.76 12.51 1.08
C LYS A 43 3.22 13.87 0.62
N ARG A 44 3.75 14.45 -0.46
CA ARG A 44 3.22 15.70 -1.05
C ARG A 44 1.87 15.47 -1.71
N LEU A 45 1.70 14.36 -2.45
CA LEU A 45 0.43 13.98 -3.06
C LEU A 45 -0.65 13.73 -2.02
N ARG A 46 -0.32 13.02 -0.93
CA ARG A 46 -1.23 12.80 0.20
C ARG A 46 -1.73 14.14 0.80
N ARG A 47 -0.86 15.15 0.84
CA ARG A 47 -1.22 16.52 1.29
C ARG A 47 -2.14 17.24 0.33
N SER A 48 -1.84 17.23 -0.97
CA SER A 48 -2.64 17.94 -1.97
C SER A 48 -4.05 17.36 -2.09
N LEU A 49 -4.21 16.06 -1.83
CA LEU A 49 -5.51 15.36 -1.85
C LEU A 49 -6.27 15.42 -0.51
N GLY A 50 -5.72 16.10 0.52
CA GLY A 50 -6.39 16.22 1.82
C GLY A 50 -6.56 14.90 2.59
N LEU A 51 -5.80 13.87 2.24
CA LEU A 51 -5.92 12.54 2.84
C LEU A 51 -5.36 12.49 4.27
N PRO A 52 -5.86 11.57 5.12
CA PRO A 52 -5.39 11.42 6.50
C PRO A 52 -3.86 11.21 6.58
N GLY A 53 -3.23 11.83 7.58
CA GLY A 53 -1.77 11.84 7.74
C GLY A 53 -1.01 12.83 6.83
N GLY A 54 -1.72 13.56 5.96
CA GLY A 54 -1.16 14.66 5.17
C GLY A 54 -0.89 15.92 5.99
N VAL A 55 -1.69 16.21 7.03
CA VAL A 55 -1.57 17.45 7.80
C VAL A 55 -0.21 17.52 8.49
N GLY A 56 0.69 18.34 7.95
CA GLY A 56 1.90 18.71 8.66
C GLY A 56 1.49 19.40 9.95
N SER A 57 2.03 18.92 11.08
CA SER A 57 2.01 19.65 12.34
C SER A 57 2.61 21.05 12.11
N GLY A 58 1.75 22.01 11.84
CA GLY A 58 2.09 23.35 11.39
C GLY A 58 0.87 24.22 11.61
N GLY A 59 0.75 24.73 12.85
CA GLY A 59 -0.43 25.44 13.33
C GLY A 59 -0.88 26.57 12.40
N SER A 60 -2.17 26.58 12.08
CA SER A 60 -2.86 27.72 11.52
C SER A 60 -2.85 28.87 12.56
N LYS A 61 -1.81 29.70 12.52
CA LYS A 61 -1.86 31.03 13.12
C LYS A 61 -2.88 31.85 12.34
N SER A 62 -3.97 32.22 13.01
CA SER A 62 -4.87 33.27 12.57
C SER A 62 -4.08 34.56 12.37
N SER A 63 -3.92 35.01 11.12
CA SER A 63 -3.50 36.38 10.84
C SER A 63 -4.75 37.20 10.53
N LYS A 64 -5.07 38.06 11.49
CA LYS A 64 -6.15 39.04 11.47
C LYS A 64 -5.65 40.29 10.74
N ILE A 65 -6.24 40.65 9.59
CA ILE A 65 -6.21 42.01 9.06
C ILE A 65 -7.62 42.36 8.54
N ALA A 66 -8.08 43.54 8.94
CA ALA A 66 -9.42 44.07 8.76
C ALA A 66 -9.58 44.90 7.47
N SER A 67 -10.83 44.92 6.98
CA SER A 67 -11.58 46.00 6.29
C SER A 67 -10.93 46.77 5.13
N ASP A 68 -11.57 46.77 3.94
CA ASP A 68 -12.59 47.76 3.51
C ASP A 68 -12.83 47.66 1.98
N GLY A 69 -14.04 48.01 1.50
CA GLY A 69 -14.29 48.40 0.11
C GLY A 69 -14.98 47.41 -0.84
N SER A 70 -16.25 47.69 -1.12
CA SER A 70 -17.17 47.07 -2.09
C SER A 70 -16.73 47.17 -3.57
N VAL A 71 -17.05 46.16 -4.40
CA VAL A 71 -17.98 46.21 -5.56
C VAL A 71 -17.79 44.99 -6.48
N GLY A 72 -18.89 44.24 -6.68
CA GLY A 72 -19.32 43.56 -7.90
C GLY A 72 -18.30 42.83 -8.79
N GLY A 73 -18.32 41.50 -8.69
CA GLY A 73 -17.71 40.59 -9.66
C GLY A 73 -18.35 39.20 -9.53
N ASP A 74 -19.48 39.01 -10.20
CA ASP A 74 -20.05 37.71 -10.56
C ASP A 74 -19.00 36.92 -11.35
N HIS A 75 -18.32 35.94 -10.75
CA HIS A 75 -17.49 34.92 -11.42
C HIS A 75 -17.34 33.69 -10.51
N GLY A 76 -17.98 32.59 -10.92
CA GLY A 76 -17.56 31.21 -10.61
C GLY A 76 -18.06 30.64 -9.29
N GLU A 77 -19.22 29.98 -9.33
CA GLU A 77 -19.53 28.84 -8.45
C GLU A 77 -18.46 27.76 -8.65
N GLY A 78 -17.37 27.87 -7.90
CA GLY A 78 -16.40 26.82 -7.65
C GLY A 78 -16.63 26.24 -6.27
N ASP A 79 -17.80 25.68 -6.01
CA ASP A 79 -18.09 24.91 -4.79
C ASP A 79 -18.31 23.43 -5.17
N GLY A 80 -17.27 22.84 -5.75
CA GLY A 80 -17.07 21.41 -5.74
C GLY A 80 -16.11 21.10 -4.60
N ALA A 81 -16.64 20.80 -3.42
CA ALA A 81 -15.86 20.27 -2.31
C ALA A 81 -14.93 19.17 -2.85
N ALA A 82 -13.65 19.26 -2.51
CA ALA A 82 -12.54 18.43 -2.96
C ALA A 82 -12.73 16.93 -2.65
N GLY A 83 -13.68 16.28 -3.33
CA GLY A 83 -13.71 14.84 -3.50
C GLY A 83 -12.57 14.48 -4.44
N THR A 84 -11.83 13.42 -4.11
CA THR A 84 -10.84 12.89 -5.05
C THR A 84 -11.60 12.46 -6.31
N GLY A 85 -11.45 13.20 -7.41
CA GLY A 85 -12.13 12.88 -8.66
C GLY A 85 -11.69 11.53 -9.23
N GLU A 86 -12.41 11.03 -10.24
CA GLU A 86 -12.07 9.78 -10.94
C GLU A 86 -10.62 9.77 -11.45
N GLU A 87 -10.12 10.92 -11.90
CA GLU A 87 -8.71 11.11 -12.29
C GLU A 87 -7.73 10.80 -11.14
N SER A 88 -8.08 11.13 -9.90
CA SER A 88 -7.26 10.82 -8.73
C SER A 88 -7.27 9.33 -8.40
N ILE A 89 -8.41 8.65 -8.62
CA ILE A 89 -8.52 7.18 -8.48
C ILE A 89 -7.61 6.51 -9.52
N GLN A 90 -7.75 6.87 -10.79
CA GLN A 90 -6.91 6.36 -11.87
C GLN A 90 -5.42 6.60 -11.62
N ALA A 91 -5.03 7.83 -11.27
CA ALA A 91 -3.64 8.17 -10.98
C ALA A 91 -3.09 7.40 -9.77
N SER A 92 -3.90 7.18 -8.72
CA SER A 92 -3.49 6.40 -7.54
C SER A 92 -3.28 4.93 -7.90
N LEU A 93 -4.12 4.36 -8.75
CA LEU A 93 -4.00 2.97 -9.20
C LEU A 93 -2.82 2.77 -10.15
N ARG A 94 -2.49 3.76 -10.99
CA ARG A 94 -1.23 3.75 -11.78
C ARG A 94 0.02 3.85 -10.89
N LEU A 95 -0.08 4.49 -9.73
CA LEU A 95 1.05 4.50 -8.77
C LEU A 95 1.30 3.10 -8.19
N LEU A 96 0.27 2.28 -8.05
CA LEU A 96 0.39 0.90 -7.60
C LEU A 96 1.27 0.08 -8.54
N SER A 97 1.06 0.19 -9.86
CA SER A 97 1.89 -0.51 -10.83
C SER A 97 3.34 -0.03 -10.84
N VAL A 98 3.57 1.28 -10.71
CA VAL A 98 4.92 1.84 -10.55
C VAL A 98 5.62 1.26 -9.31
N SER A 99 4.87 1.12 -8.21
CA SER A 99 5.39 0.57 -6.96
C SER A 99 5.72 -0.92 -7.06
N ALA A 100 4.87 -1.71 -7.68
CA ALA A 100 5.10 -3.14 -7.85
C ALA A 100 6.22 -3.43 -8.86
N ALA A 101 6.30 -2.66 -9.95
CA ALA A 101 7.46 -2.65 -10.84
C ALA A 101 8.76 -2.33 -10.08
N LEU A 102 8.76 -1.33 -9.19
CA LEU A 102 9.93 -1.01 -8.38
C LEU A 102 10.34 -2.19 -7.48
N SER A 103 9.39 -2.82 -6.80
CA SER A 103 9.63 -4.01 -5.96
C SER A 103 10.22 -5.17 -6.77
N ALA A 104 9.67 -5.46 -7.95
CA ALA A 104 10.19 -6.49 -8.84
C ALA A 104 11.63 -6.20 -9.29
N HIS A 105 11.93 -4.94 -9.64
CA HIS A 105 13.28 -4.51 -10.00
C HIS A 105 14.27 -4.65 -8.84
N VAL A 106 13.87 -4.31 -7.61
CA VAL A 106 14.70 -4.48 -6.41
C VAL A 106 14.96 -5.95 -6.12
N ASN A 107 13.94 -6.81 -6.17
CA ASN A 107 14.09 -8.26 -5.96
C ASN A 107 14.99 -8.89 -7.02
N HIS A 108 14.86 -8.47 -8.29
CA HIS A 108 15.74 -8.92 -9.36
C HIS A 108 17.19 -8.45 -9.15
N LEU A 109 17.37 -7.20 -8.72
CA LEU A 109 18.69 -6.66 -8.38
C LEU A 109 19.33 -7.46 -7.22
N GLU A 110 18.60 -7.75 -6.15
CA GLU A 110 19.10 -8.58 -5.05
C GLU A 110 19.53 -9.97 -5.52
N ARG A 111 18.68 -10.65 -6.31
CA ARG A 111 19.00 -11.97 -6.90
C ARG A 111 20.27 -11.91 -7.75
N GLY A 112 20.39 -10.89 -8.61
CA GLY A 112 21.55 -10.67 -9.47
C GLY A 112 22.84 -10.37 -8.68
N LEU A 113 22.75 -9.54 -7.63
CA LEU A 113 23.88 -9.24 -6.75
C LEU A 113 24.36 -10.50 -6.02
N LEU A 114 23.45 -11.30 -5.49
CA LEU A 114 23.78 -12.56 -4.82
C LEU A 114 24.45 -13.56 -5.78
N ALA A 115 23.91 -13.73 -6.99
CA ALA A 115 24.49 -14.61 -8.00
C ALA A 115 25.94 -14.18 -8.34
N ALA A 116 26.14 -12.88 -8.58
CA ALA A 116 27.46 -12.37 -8.93
C ALA A 116 28.47 -12.42 -7.77
N LEU A 117 28.03 -12.27 -6.52
CA LEU A 117 28.89 -12.49 -5.36
C LEU A 117 29.35 -13.97 -5.27
N ARG A 118 28.46 -14.92 -5.59
CA ARG A 118 28.81 -16.35 -5.62
C ARG A 118 29.79 -16.67 -6.76
N GLU A 119 29.56 -16.12 -7.94
CA GLU A 119 30.49 -16.25 -9.08
C GLU A 119 31.87 -15.64 -8.74
N LEU A 120 31.88 -14.44 -8.16
CA LEU A 120 33.11 -13.78 -7.72
C LEU A 120 33.84 -14.61 -6.65
N ARG A 121 33.11 -15.25 -5.73
CA ARG A 121 33.67 -16.14 -4.71
C ARG A 121 34.29 -17.40 -5.31
N ALA A 122 33.72 -17.93 -6.39
CA ALA A 122 34.30 -19.05 -7.15
C ALA A 122 35.56 -18.61 -7.91
N ALA A 123 35.50 -17.47 -8.61
CA ALA A 123 36.61 -16.93 -9.40
C ALA A 123 37.83 -16.55 -8.54
N LEU A 124 37.62 -15.95 -7.37
CA LEU A 124 38.69 -15.54 -6.45
C LEU A 124 39.10 -16.64 -5.45
N SER A 125 38.54 -17.85 -5.54
CA SER A 125 38.73 -18.90 -4.53
C SER A 125 40.20 -19.29 -4.30
N ALA A 126 41.01 -19.33 -5.35
CA ALA A 126 42.45 -19.63 -5.28
C ALA A 126 43.30 -18.44 -4.81
N ALA A 127 42.80 -17.21 -5.01
CA ALA A 127 43.48 -15.97 -4.66
C ALA A 127 43.21 -15.51 -3.22
N LEU A 128 42.09 -15.94 -2.64
CA LEU A 128 41.69 -15.58 -1.30
C LEU A 128 42.41 -16.45 -0.25
N PRO A 129 42.80 -15.86 0.90
CA PRO A 129 43.40 -16.63 1.98
C PRO A 129 42.42 -17.70 2.50
N PRO A 130 42.92 -18.85 2.99
CA PRO A 130 42.07 -19.86 3.59
C PRO A 130 41.30 -19.28 4.79
N ALA A 131 40.09 -19.79 5.03
CA ALA A 131 39.24 -19.34 6.13
C ALA A 131 40.01 -19.40 7.47
N ALA A 132 39.98 -18.30 8.22
CA ALA A 132 40.69 -18.21 9.49
C ALA A 132 40.05 -19.16 10.50
N LYS A 133 40.82 -20.12 11.02
CA LYS A 133 40.38 -20.97 12.13
C LYS A 133 40.46 -20.18 13.44
N PRO A 134 39.47 -20.29 14.34
CA PRO A 134 39.53 -19.62 15.64
C PRO A 134 40.79 -20.04 16.41
N GLY A 135 41.59 -19.07 16.82
CA GLY A 135 42.85 -19.28 17.57
C GLY A 135 44.14 -19.38 16.74
N GLN A 136 44.09 -19.33 15.40
CA GLN A 136 45.28 -19.29 14.56
C GLN A 136 45.63 -17.87 14.09
N PRO A 137 46.94 -17.53 13.93
CA PRO A 137 47.36 -16.28 13.33
C PRO A 137 46.80 -16.17 11.90
N PRO A 138 46.55 -14.93 11.40
CA PRO A 138 45.96 -14.73 10.09
C PRO A 138 46.80 -15.43 9.03
N ALA A 139 46.15 -16.28 8.22
CA ALA A 139 46.81 -17.01 7.16
C ALA A 139 47.51 -16.03 6.21
N ALA A 140 48.77 -16.34 5.87
CA ALA A 140 49.50 -15.58 4.87
C ALA A 140 48.75 -15.63 3.54
N LEU A 141 48.77 -14.52 2.80
CA LEU A 141 48.21 -14.48 1.45
C LEU A 141 48.94 -15.51 0.57
N PRO A 142 48.23 -16.27 -0.26
CA PRO A 142 48.85 -17.16 -1.23
C PRO A 142 49.83 -16.38 -2.10
N GLN A 143 51.11 -16.78 -2.09
CA GLN A 143 52.10 -16.18 -2.99
C GLN A 143 51.93 -16.80 -4.38
N PRO A 144 51.96 -16.00 -5.46
CA PRO A 144 51.90 -16.53 -6.82
C PRO A 144 53.10 -17.46 -7.05
N ALA A 145 52.85 -18.67 -7.54
CA ALA A 145 53.89 -19.68 -7.77
C ALA A 145 54.88 -19.26 -8.88
N THR A 146 54.44 -18.40 -9.80
CA THR A 146 55.22 -17.86 -10.93
C THR A 146 54.85 -16.41 -11.20
N ALA A 147 55.76 -15.64 -11.82
CA ALA A 147 55.50 -14.26 -12.23
C ALA A 147 54.37 -14.13 -13.27
N GLU A 148 54.11 -15.19 -14.04
CA GLU A 148 53.03 -15.27 -15.05
C GLU A 148 51.64 -15.50 -14.41
N ALA A 149 51.58 -15.94 -13.15
CA ALA A 149 50.33 -16.14 -12.42
C ALA A 149 49.81 -14.85 -11.73
N LEU A 150 50.51 -13.72 -11.87
CA LEU A 150 50.12 -12.44 -11.30
C LEU A 150 49.01 -11.79 -12.11
N THR A 151 47.77 -11.88 -11.63
CA THR A 151 46.65 -11.08 -12.13
C THR A 151 46.59 -9.72 -11.43
N PRO A 152 46.00 -8.68 -12.06
CA PRO A 152 45.78 -7.39 -11.39
C PRO A 152 44.95 -7.57 -10.10
N ALA A 153 43.98 -8.49 -10.11
CA ALA A 153 43.24 -8.96 -8.94
C ALA A 153 44.16 -9.42 -7.79
N LEU A 154 45.10 -10.33 -8.08
CA LEU A 154 46.04 -10.87 -7.09
C LEU A 154 46.95 -9.77 -6.53
N ALA A 155 47.44 -8.88 -7.39
CA ALA A 155 48.25 -7.74 -6.97
C ALA A 155 47.46 -6.78 -6.06
N ALA A 156 46.20 -6.48 -6.40
CA ALA A 156 45.32 -5.63 -5.61
C ALA A 156 44.95 -6.25 -4.24
N LEU A 157 44.72 -7.57 -4.21
CA LEU A 157 44.46 -8.31 -2.97
C LEU A 157 45.71 -8.39 -2.07
N ALA A 158 46.90 -8.52 -2.66
CA ALA A 158 48.16 -8.53 -1.94
C ALA A 158 48.52 -7.15 -1.36
N ALA A 159 48.21 -6.07 -2.09
CA ALA A 159 48.47 -4.71 -1.65
C ALA A 159 47.68 -4.29 -0.40
N ASN A 160 46.52 -4.92 -0.13
CA ASN A 160 45.70 -4.59 1.03
C ASN A 160 45.11 -5.83 1.73
N PRO A 161 45.87 -6.51 2.61
CA PRO A 161 45.44 -7.72 3.29
C PRO A 161 44.24 -7.53 4.23
N ALA A 162 43.99 -6.30 4.70
CA ALA A 162 42.81 -6.00 5.51
C ALA A 162 41.53 -5.96 4.66
N ARG A 163 41.57 -5.32 3.47
CA ARG A 163 40.45 -5.33 2.52
C ARG A 163 40.18 -6.73 1.99
N THR A 164 41.22 -7.51 1.69
CA THR A 164 41.09 -8.90 1.24
C THR A 164 40.37 -9.79 2.27
N ARG A 165 40.69 -9.64 3.56
CA ARG A 165 39.97 -10.36 4.63
C ARG A 165 38.51 -9.96 4.74
N ARG A 166 38.19 -8.66 4.59
CA ARG A 166 36.79 -8.18 4.59
C ARG A 166 36.01 -8.69 3.37
N LEU A 167 36.63 -8.65 2.18
CA LEU A 167 36.05 -9.20 0.96
C LEU A 167 35.79 -10.70 1.11
N ARG A 168 36.75 -11.46 1.66
CA ARG A 168 36.57 -12.88 1.96
C ARG A 168 35.38 -13.14 2.86
N ALA A 169 35.30 -12.42 3.99
CA ALA A 169 34.21 -12.57 4.95
C ALA A 169 32.84 -12.27 4.32
N LEU A 170 32.75 -11.20 3.51
CA LEU A 170 31.52 -10.86 2.78
C LEU A 170 31.11 -11.96 1.80
N LEU A 171 32.06 -12.47 1.03
CA LEU A 171 31.78 -13.50 0.04
C LEU A 171 31.43 -14.86 0.67
N ASP A 172 32.07 -15.22 1.78
CA ASP A 172 31.70 -16.40 2.56
C ASP A 172 30.29 -16.23 3.15
N GLN A 173 29.97 -15.05 3.72
CA GLN A 173 28.63 -14.76 4.22
C GLN A 173 27.56 -14.87 3.11
N ALA A 174 27.83 -14.37 1.90
CA ALA A 174 26.90 -14.47 0.77
C ALA A 174 26.64 -15.91 0.28
N VAL A 175 27.54 -16.85 0.59
CA VAL A 175 27.41 -18.26 0.25
C VAL A 175 26.79 -19.06 1.40
N GLU A 176 27.21 -18.79 2.64
CA GLU A 176 26.90 -19.61 3.81
C GLU A 176 25.65 -19.15 4.58
N ASP A 177 25.31 -17.85 4.54
CA ASP A 177 24.18 -17.28 5.29
C ASP A 177 22.96 -17.09 4.37
N PRO A 178 21.87 -17.87 4.54
CA PRO A 178 20.64 -17.70 3.77
C PRO A 178 19.95 -16.34 4.00
N ARG A 179 20.27 -15.65 5.10
CA ARG A 179 19.69 -14.36 5.48
C ARG A 179 20.51 -13.17 4.99
N PHE A 180 21.62 -13.40 4.30
CA PHE A 180 22.45 -12.34 3.77
C PHE A 180 21.67 -11.52 2.73
N ASN A 181 21.49 -10.22 3.01
CA ASN A 181 20.89 -9.27 2.08
C ASN A 181 21.99 -8.34 1.49
N PRO A 182 22.17 -8.30 0.16
CA PRO A 182 23.11 -7.39 -0.48
C PRO A 182 22.73 -5.90 -0.40
N LEU A 183 21.46 -5.58 -0.14
CA LEU A 183 20.86 -4.24 -0.06
C LEU A 183 20.14 -4.02 1.29
N PRO A 184 20.88 -4.01 2.41
CA PRO A 184 20.30 -4.01 3.76
C PRO A 184 19.47 -2.77 4.10
N HIS A 185 19.62 -1.66 3.38
CA HIS A 185 18.87 -0.42 3.64
C HIS A 185 17.88 -0.05 2.54
N GLY A 186 18.25 -0.27 1.29
CA GLY A 186 17.47 0.10 0.11
C GLY A 186 16.28 -0.82 -0.10
N ALA A 187 16.44 -2.13 0.05
CA ALA A 187 15.36 -3.08 -0.11
C ALA A 187 14.21 -2.91 0.91
N PRO A 188 14.47 -2.81 2.24
CA PRO A 188 13.38 -2.55 3.19
C PRO A 188 12.73 -1.18 2.98
N ARG A 189 13.46 -0.18 2.46
CA ARG A 189 12.84 1.11 2.08
C ARG A 189 11.92 0.98 0.87
N ALA A 190 12.28 0.19 -0.14
CA ALA A 190 11.42 -0.08 -1.29
C ALA A 190 10.15 -0.80 -0.85
N ALA A 191 10.26 -1.81 0.03
CA ALA A 191 9.10 -2.47 0.63
C ALA A 191 8.21 -1.48 1.42
N ALA A 192 8.81 -0.60 2.23
CA ALA A 192 8.06 0.43 2.95
C ALA A 192 7.38 1.44 2.01
N PHE A 193 7.95 1.71 0.84
CA PHE A 193 7.32 2.52 -0.20
C PHE A 193 6.13 1.82 -0.83
N ALA A 194 6.22 0.50 -1.06
CA ALA A 194 5.10 -0.29 -1.54
C ALA A 194 3.92 -0.29 -0.56
N GLU A 195 4.17 -0.55 0.72
CA GLU A 195 3.15 -0.45 1.77
C GLU A 195 2.53 0.95 1.86
N ALA A 196 3.34 1.99 1.77
CA ALA A 196 2.85 3.37 1.80
C ALA A 196 1.97 3.71 0.57
N THR A 197 2.28 3.12 -0.58
CA THR A 197 1.50 3.24 -1.82
C THR A 197 0.17 2.51 -1.70
N HIS A 198 0.15 1.28 -1.19
CA HIS A 198 -1.08 0.53 -0.90
C HIS A 198 -2.00 1.33 0.03
N ALA A 199 -1.47 1.83 1.14
CA ALA A 199 -2.23 2.63 2.08
C ALA A 199 -2.75 3.93 1.44
N PHE A 200 -1.96 4.56 0.56
CA PHE A 200 -2.37 5.77 -0.16
C PHE A 200 -3.54 5.49 -1.12
N VAL A 201 -3.46 4.42 -1.91
CA VAL A 201 -4.55 4.02 -2.82
C VAL A 201 -5.82 3.73 -2.03
N LEU A 202 -5.72 2.98 -0.93
CA LEU A 202 -6.86 2.70 -0.06
C LEU A 202 -7.47 3.99 0.50
N ASP A 203 -6.65 4.95 0.94
CA ASP A 203 -7.13 6.26 1.41
C ASP A 203 -7.87 7.05 0.32
N VAL A 204 -7.40 6.99 -0.94
CA VAL A 204 -8.05 7.62 -2.09
C VAL A 204 -9.40 6.95 -2.37
N LEU A 205 -9.43 5.61 -2.46
CA LEU A 205 -10.66 4.86 -2.73
C LEU A 205 -11.70 5.06 -1.63
N LEU A 206 -11.29 5.28 -0.39
CA LEU A 206 -12.20 5.53 0.75
C LEU A 206 -12.59 6.99 0.92
N SER A 207 -12.03 7.92 0.14
CA SER A 207 -12.21 9.36 0.38
C SER A 207 -13.68 9.78 0.32
N ARG A 208 -14.45 9.24 -0.64
CA ARG A 208 -15.86 9.57 -0.83
C ARG A 208 -16.70 9.00 0.30
N VAL A 209 -16.52 7.73 0.63
CA VAL A 209 -17.21 7.10 1.77
C VAL A 209 -16.93 7.87 3.05
N ARG A 210 -15.66 8.22 3.31
CA ARG A 210 -15.25 9.02 4.47
C ARG A 210 -15.93 10.38 4.52
N HIS A 211 -16.11 11.02 3.37
CA HIS A 211 -16.81 12.30 3.27
C HIS A 211 -18.28 12.15 3.61
N GLU A 212 -18.96 11.14 3.05
CA GLU A 212 -20.40 10.91 3.27
C GLU A 212 -20.75 10.52 4.71
N VAL A 213 -19.99 9.58 5.30
CA VAL A 213 -20.23 9.13 6.68
C VAL A 213 -19.64 10.08 7.72
N GLY A 214 -18.75 11.00 7.30
CA GLY A 214 -18.05 11.91 8.19
C GLY A 214 -19.00 12.82 8.95
N GLY A 215 -18.93 12.79 10.28
CA GLY A 215 -19.79 13.61 11.13
C GLY A 215 -21.22 13.08 11.27
N MET A 216 -21.51 11.88 10.77
CA MET A 216 -22.75 11.14 11.03
C MET A 216 -23.08 11.15 12.53
N ALA A 217 -22.12 10.89 13.41
CA ALA A 217 -22.35 10.83 14.86
C ALA A 217 -22.96 12.11 15.48
N ARG A 218 -22.80 13.27 14.83
CA ARG A 218 -23.27 14.58 15.33
C ARG A 218 -24.64 14.98 14.81
N ARG A 219 -25.26 14.17 13.94
CA ARG A 219 -26.56 14.48 13.37
C ARG A 219 -27.64 14.48 14.46
N LEU A 220 -28.54 15.45 14.38
CA LEU A 220 -29.57 15.65 15.40
C LEU A 220 -30.67 14.57 15.34
N GLU A 221 -30.81 13.89 14.20
CA GLU A 221 -31.77 12.82 13.97
C GLU A 221 -31.66 11.64 14.95
N TRP A 222 -30.46 11.34 15.46
CA TRP A 222 -30.28 10.29 16.46
C TRP A 222 -30.98 10.59 17.77
N SER A 223 -31.01 11.88 18.14
CA SER A 223 -31.56 12.38 19.40
C SER A 223 -32.88 13.15 19.22
N ALA A 224 -33.44 13.17 18.02
CA ALA A 224 -34.66 13.91 17.72
C ALA A 224 -35.85 13.33 18.49
N ALA A 225 -36.64 14.20 19.12
CA ALA A 225 -37.87 13.78 19.76
C ALA A 225 -38.84 13.21 18.69
N PRO A 226 -39.59 12.14 19.00
CA PRO A 226 -40.62 11.66 18.11
C PRO A 226 -41.62 12.77 17.82
N ALA A 227 -41.95 12.99 16.54
CA ALA A 227 -42.95 13.98 16.17
C ALA A 227 -44.26 13.66 16.89
N GLU A 228 -44.78 14.61 17.68
CA GLU A 228 -46.05 14.47 18.39
C GLU A 228 -47.19 14.38 17.36
N SER A 229 -47.61 13.15 17.06
CA SER A 229 -48.82 12.89 16.29
C SER A 229 -49.96 12.55 17.25
N ALA A 230 -51.13 13.16 17.04
CA ALA A 230 -52.34 12.87 17.82
C ALA A 230 -52.85 11.42 17.65
N PHE A 231 -52.26 10.66 16.72
CA PHE A 231 -52.62 9.28 16.39
C PHE A 231 -51.38 8.40 16.49
N LYS A 232 -51.50 7.24 17.15
CA LYS A 232 -50.48 6.17 17.11
C LYS A 232 -50.49 5.52 15.73
N LEU A 233 -49.98 6.24 14.73
CA LEU A 233 -49.78 5.70 13.39
C LEU A 233 -48.57 4.75 13.43
N PRO A 234 -48.62 3.61 12.72
CA PRO A 234 -47.44 2.79 12.53
C PRO A 234 -46.35 3.64 11.88
N THR A 235 -45.16 3.65 12.47
CA THR A 235 -43.99 4.28 11.85
C THR A 235 -43.72 3.55 10.54
N PHE A 236 -43.87 4.24 9.41
CA PHE A 236 -43.49 3.71 8.10
C PHE A 236 -42.01 3.31 8.16
N SER A 237 -41.65 2.17 7.56
CA SER A 237 -40.27 1.69 7.46
C SER A 237 -39.35 2.84 7.06
N ALA A 238 -38.36 3.14 7.92
CA ALA A 238 -37.34 4.13 7.58
C ALA A 238 -36.60 3.67 6.32
N TYR A 239 -36.29 4.61 5.44
CA TYR A 239 -35.46 4.37 4.27
C TYR A 239 -34.04 4.86 4.56
N PRO A 240 -33.01 4.25 3.96
CA PRO A 240 -31.65 4.72 4.14
C PRO A 240 -31.54 6.19 3.69
N GLN A 241 -30.83 6.99 4.47
CA GLN A 241 -30.64 8.40 4.15
C GLN A 241 -29.66 8.61 2.99
N GLU A 242 -29.72 9.80 2.37
CA GLU A 242 -28.94 10.18 1.19
C GLU A 242 -27.43 9.95 1.34
N TYR A 243 -26.84 10.29 2.50
CA TYR A 243 -25.41 10.07 2.73
C TYR A 243 -25.03 8.59 2.65
N MET A 244 -25.91 7.72 3.14
CA MET A 244 -25.70 6.28 3.17
C MET A 244 -25.89 5.69 1.77
N THR A 245 -26.91 6.13 1.04
CA THR A 245 -27.14 5.70 -0.35
C THR A 245 -26.02 6.18 -1.27
N ASN A 246 -25.55 7.43 -1.13
CA ASN A 246 -24.42 7.95 -1.90
C ASN A 246 -23.14 7.16 -1.65
N ALA A 247 -22.86 6.79 -0.38
CA ALA A 247 -21.74 5.93 -0.04
C ALA A 247 -21.87 4.53 -0.67
N GLY A 248 -23.07 3.94 -0.62
CA GLY A 248 -23.35 2.62 -1.20
C GLY A 248 -23.25 2.60 -2.72
N GLU A 249 -23.84 3.58 -3.40
CA GLU A 249 -23.76 3.72 -4.86
C GLU A 249 -22.31 3.90 -5.34
N TYR A 250 -21.54 4.73 -4.64
CA TYR A 250 -20.11 4.87 -4.92
C TYR A 250 -19.37 3.53 -4.77
N LEU A 251 -19.59 2.81 -3.67
CA LEU A 251 -18.97 1.51 -3.42
C LEU A 251 -19.35 0.47 -4.49
N LEU A 252 -20.58 0.50 -5.00
CA LEU A 252 -21.03 -0.38 -6.09
C LEU A 252 -20.46 0.01 -7.46
N SER A 253 -20.01 1.25 -7.66
CA SER A 253 -19.37 1.68 -8.91
C SER A 253 -17.88 1.32 -8.99
N LEU A 254 -17.21 1.17 -7.83
CA LEU A 254 -15.78 0.90 -7.76
C LEU A 254 -15.31 -0.39 -8.47
N PRO A 255 -16.02 -1.53 -8.42
CA PRO A 255 -15.60 -2.74 -9.14
C PRO A 255 -15.36 -2.48 -10.62
N GLN A 256 -16.27 -1.76 -11.29
CA GLN A 256 -16.15 -1.44 -12.71
C GLN A 256 -14.93 -0.58 -13.00
N HIS A 257 -14.62 0.38 -12.11
CA HIS A 257 -13.42 1.20 -12.24
C HIS A 257 -12.13 0.39 -12.06
N LEU A 258 -12.10 -0.54 -11.09
CA LEU A 258 -10.94 -1.39 -10.86
C LEU A 258 -10.73 -2.37 -12.02
N GLU A 259 -11.80 -2.97 -12.54
CA GLU A 259 -11.76 -3.87 -13.70
C GLU A 259 -11.23 -3.16 -14.95
N ALA A 260 -11.79 -1.99 -15.30
CA ALA A 260 -11.34 -1.23 -16.47
C ALA A 260 -9.86 -0.81 -16.39
N ILE A 261 -9.36 -0.54 -15.18
CA ILE A 261 -7.96 -0.18 -14.97
C ILE A 261 -7.05 -1.42 -15.00
N ALA A 262 -7.52 -2.54 -14.46
CA ALA A 262 -6.81 -3.82 -14.53
C ALA A 262 -6.64 -4.27 -16.00
N GLU A 263 -7.71 -4.21 -16.79
CA GLU A 263 -7.68 -4.47 -18.24
C GLU A 263 -6.68 -3.54 -18.95
N ALA A 264 -6.74 -2.23 -18.68
CA ALA A 264 -5.80 -1.28 -19.27
C ALA A 264 -4.34 -1.47 -18.83
N ALA A 265 -4.09 -2.09 -17.67
CA ALA A 265 -2.75 -2.44 -17.21
C ALA A 265 -2.25 -3.74 -17.88
N GLU A 266 -3.13 -4.72 -18.08
CA GLU A 266 -2.80 -5.93 -18.86
C GLU A 266 -2.46 -5.59 -20.31
N GLU A 267 -3.24 -4.72 -20.96
CA GLU A 267 -2.94 -4.27 -22.33
C GLU A 267 -1.57 -3.58 -22.43
N GLU A 268 -1.20 -2.76 -21.44
CA GLU A 268 0.12 -2.11 -21.39
C GLU A 268 1.25 -3.13 -21.20
N LYS A 269 1.03 -4.16 -20.36
CA LYS A 269 1.97 -5.26 -20.16
C LYS A 269 2.16 -6.07 -21.44
N ASP A 270 1.07 -6.39 -22.14
CA ASP A 270 1.10 -7.10 -23.42
C ASP A 270 1.84 -6.28 -24.49
N ALA A 271 1.59 -4.97 -24.57
CA ALA A 271 2.33 -4.08 -25.45
C ALA A 271 3.83 -4.05 -25.11
N ALA A 272 4.19 -4.05 -23.82
CA ALA A 272 5.58 -4.08 -23.36
C ALA A 272 6.28 -5.41 -23.69
N THR A 273 5.59 -6.55 -23.58
CA THR A 273 6.16 -7.87 -23.94
C THR A 273 6.37 -8.01 -25.45
N VAL A 274 5.44 -7.52 -26.27
CA VAL A 274 5.59 -7.46 -27.74
C VAL A 274 6.78 -6.55 -28.13
N ALA A 275 6.93 -5.41 -27.46
CA ALA A 275 8.08 -4.53 -27.68
C ALA A 275 9.41 -5.18 -27.26
N ALA A 276 9.43 -5.89 -26.11
CA ALA A 276 10.63 -6.56 -25.62
C ALA A 276 11.04 -7.74 -26.52
N THR A 277 10.08 -8.51 -27.04
CA THR A 277 10.35 -9.58 -28.01
C THR A 277 10.86 -9.01 -29.34
N ALA A 278 10.29 -7.92 -29.83
CA ALA A 278 10.82 -7.21 -31.00
C ALA A 278 12.27 -6.71 -30.79
N ALA A 279 12.58 -6.19 -29.59
CA ALA A 279 13.93 -5.77 -29.22
C ALA A 279 14.93 -6.94 -29.20
N ALA A 280 14.53 -8.09 -28.66
CA ALA A 280 15.34 -9.30 -28.65
C ALA A 280 15.62 -9.83 -30.07
N VAL A 281 14.63 -9.76 -30.96
CA VAL A 281 14.79 -10.11 -32.39
C VAL A 281 15.75 -9.15 -33.09
N ALA A 282 15.66 -7.85 -32.83
CA ALA A 282 16.60 -6.86 -33.38
C ALA A 282 18.04 -7.06 -32.88
N ALA A 283 18.21 -7.40 -31.60
CA ALA A 283 19.51 -7.75 -31.02
C ALA A 283 20.12 -9.00 -31.69
N ALA A 284 19.31 -10.04 -31.93
CA ALA A 284 19.74 -11.25 -32.62
C ALA A 284 20.13 -10.99 -34.09
N ALA A 285 19.58 -9.94 -34.70
CA ALA A 285 19.92 -9.48 -36.05
C ALA A 285 21.20 -8.60 -36.12
N GLY A 286 21.84 -8.32 -34.97
CA GLY A 286 23.08 -7.53 -34.90
C GLY A 286 22.87 -6.01 -34.92
N ASP A 287 21.65 -5.53 -34.70
CA ASP A 287 21.35 -4.09 -34.61
C ASP A 287 21.36 -3.62 -33.13
N ASP A 288 22.57 -3.52 -32.58
CA ASP A 288 22.82 -3.18 -31.16
C ASP A 288 22.24 -1.81 -30.77
N GLN A 289 22.12 -0.87 -31.72
CA GLN A 289 21.61 0.47 -31.46
C GLN A 289 20.08 0.47 -31.35
N ALA A 290 19.37 -0.30 -32.19
CA ALA A 290 17.93 -0.49 -32.07
C ALA A 290 17.56 -1.28 -30.80
N ALA A 291 18.34 -2.31 -30.47
CA ALA A 291 18.15 -3.12 -29.26
C ALA A 291 18.33 -2.29 -27.97
N THR A 292 19.35 -1.44 -27.91
CA THR A 292 19.60 -0.59 -26.73
C THR A 292 18.54 0.48 -26.52
N VAL A 293 18.05 1.10 -27.60
CA VAL A 293 16.96 2.10 -27.53
C VAL A 293 15.64 1.43 -27.14
N ALA A 294 15.34 0.25 -27.69
CA ALA A 294 14.12 -0.48 -27.36
C ALA A 294 14.11 -0.97 -25.89
N VAL A 295 15.22 -1.49 -25.37
CA VAL A 295 15.36 -1.89 -23.95
C VAL A 295 15.33 -0.69 -22.99
N ALA A 296 15.84 0.47 -23.41
CA ALA A 296 15.78 1.69 -22.61
C ALA A 296 14.36 2.26 -22.53
N ASN A 297 13.59 2.17 -23.61
CA ASN A 297 12.22 2.66 -23.68
C ASN A 297 11.19 1.65 -23.13
N ASN A 298 11.49 0.35 -23.19
CA ASN A 298 10.68 -0.73 -22.63
C ASN A 298 11.59 -1.78 -21.96
N PRO A 299 11.84 -1.70 -20.64
CA PRO A 299 12.60 -2.72 -19.95
C PRO A 299 11.87 -4.07 -20.09
N PRO A 300 12.60 -5.19 -20.24
CA PRO A 300 11.97 -6.50 -20.36
C PRO A 300 11.06 -6.75 -19.16
N ALA A 301 9.82 -7.15 -19.44
CA ALA A 301 8.89 -7.59 -18.42
C ALA A 301 9.57 -8.69 -17.60
N LEU A 302 9.59 -8.52 -16.28
CA LEU A 302 10.07 -9.59 -15.40
C LEU A 302 8.96 -10.63 -15.36
N ASP A 303 9.24 -11.85 -15.81
CA ASP A 303 8.25 -12.94 -15.93
C ASP A 303 7.56 -13.32 -14.60
N ASP A 304 8.07 -12.83 -13.45
CA ASP A 304 7.60 -13.11 -12.09
C ASP A 304 6.64 -12.02 -11.52
N VAL A 305 6.13 -11.07 -12.30
CA VAL A 305 5.22 -10.04 -11.77
C VAL A 305 3.79 -10.59 -11.71
N GLU A 306 3.38 -11.01 -10.50
CA GLU A 306 1.98 -11.32 -10.16
C GLU A 306 1.04 -10.16 -10.53
N PRO A 307 -0.23 -10.43 -10.87
CA PRO A 307 -1.18 -9.39 -11.21
C PRO A 307 -1.29 -8.38 -10.07
N GLU A 308 -0.86 -7.15 -10.33
CA GLU A 308 -0.68 -6.09 -9.31
C GLU A 308 -2.02 -5.53 -8.79
N LEU A 309 -3.11 -5.78 -9.52
CA LEU A 309 -4.46 -5.35 -9.21
C LEU A 309 -5.43 -6.52 -9.28
N GLU A 310 -5.53 -7.27 -8.18
CA GLU A 310 -6.65 -8.18 -7.97
C GLU A 310 -7.87 -7.37 -7.55
N ALA A 311 -8.73 -7.01 -8.51
CA ALA A 311 -9.91 -6.17 -8.26
C ALA A 311 -10.78 -6.72 -7.11
N GLY A 312 -10.92 -8.04 -6.99
CA GLY A 312 -11.64 -8.69 -5.89
C GLY A 312 -10.97 -8.49 -4.52
N GLU A 313 -9.65 -8.61 -4.42
CA GLU A 313 -8.91 -8.37 -3.16
C GLU A 313 -8.97 -6.89 -2.76
N TRP A 314 -8.88 -5.98 -3.73
CA TRP A 314 -9.02 -4.54 -3.49
C TRP A 314 -10.43 -4.16 -3.04
N MET A 315 -11.47 -4.71 -3.68
CA MET A 315 -12.84 -4.50 -3.23
C MET A 315 -13.06 -5.04 -1.82
N SER A 316 -12.46 -6.19 -1.50
CA SER A 316 -12.44 -6.76 -0.15
C SER A 316 -11.90 -5.76 0.88
N LYS A 317 -10.70 -5.24 0.64
CA LYS A 317 -10.03 -4.25 1.50
C LYS A 317 -10.83 -2.94 1.62
N VAL A 318 -11.39 -2.46 0.51
CA VAL A 318 -12.17 -1.21 0.49
C VAL A 318 -13.43 -1.36 1.33
N ALA A 319 -14.22 -2.41 1.14
CA ALA A 319 -15.47 -2.54 1.89
C ALA A 319 -15.26 -2.96 3.36
N GLU A 320 -14.18 -3.69 3.70
CA GLU A 320 -13.75 -3.85 5.10
C GLU A 320 -13.43 -2.50 5.75
N ALA A 321 -12.60 -1.69 5.10
CA ALA A 321 -12.20 -0.40 5.64
C ALA A 321 -13.36 0.61 5.68
N ALA A 322 -14.25 0.60 4.69
CA ALA A 322 -15.48 1.40 4.68
C ALA A 322 -16.40 1.03 5.85
N SER A 323 -16.56 -0.28 6.11
CA SER A 323 -17.29 -0.77 7.28
C SER A 323 -16.66 -0.30 8.59
N GLY A 324 -15.32 -0.27 8.66
CA GLY A 324 -14.58 0.28 9.80
C GLY A 324 -14.83 1.76 10.03
N LEU A 325 -14.89 2.57 8.97
CA LEU A 325 -15.21 4.00 9.04
C LEU A 325 -16.63 4.23 9.56
N LEU A 326 -17.60 3.51 9.00
CA LEU A 326 -18.99 3.60 9.44
C LEU A 326 -19.13 3.16 10.90
N LEU A 327 -18.52 2.03 11.29
CA LEU A 327 -18.57 1.53 12.65
C LEU A 327 -17.96 2.53 13.66
N ALA A 328 -16.91 3.26 13.27
CA ALA A 328 -16.32 4.30 14.10
C ALA A 328 -17.30 5.46 14.36
N GLU A 329 -18.03 5.91 13.34
CA GLU A 329 -19.06 6.94 13.47
C GLU A 329 -20.25 6.45 14.28
N VAL A 330 -20.73 5.23 14.05
CA VAL A 330 -21.83 4.60 14.80
C VAL A 330 -21.51 4.52 16.29
N ARG A 331 -20.29 4.09 16.63
CA ARG A 331 -19.82 4.02 18.03
C ARG A 331 -19.69 5.39 18.69
N ALA A 332 -19.58 6.46 17.91
CA ALA A 332 -19.45 7.83 18.40
C ALA A 332 -20.81 8.53 18.59
N ILE A 333 -21.93 7.90 18.21
CA ILE A 333 -23.27 8.45 18.45
C ILE A 333 -23.48 8.58 19.97
N PRO A 334 -23.88 9.76 20.47
CA PRO A 334 -23.96 10.01 21.91
C PRO A 334 -25.25 9.48 22.56
N ALA A 335 -26.36 9.48 21.84
CA ALA A 335 -27.66 9.01 22.31
C ALA A 335 -28.56 8.62 21.13
N LEU A 336 -29.40 7.60 21.33
CA LEU A 336 -30.27 7.07 20.29
C LEU A 336 -31.72 6.94 20.78
N THR A 337 -32.59 7.75 20.20
CA THR A 337 -34.04 7.71 20.39
C THR A 337 -34.67 6.58 19.58
N GLU A 338 -35.95 6.27 19.79
CA GLU A 338 -36.63 5.22 19.00
C GLU A 338 -36.70 5.54 17.49
N PRO A 339 -37.05 6.76 17.06
CA PRO A 339 -36.99 7.12 15.65
C PRO A 339 -35.56 7.09 15.10
N GLY A 340 -34.59 7.57 15.90
CA GLY A 340 -33.17 7.50 15.54
C GLY A 340 -32.67 6.06 15.40
N ALA A 341 -33.12 5.14 16.25
CA ALA A 341 -32.78 3.72 16.18
C ALA A 341 -33.36 3.05 14.93
N ALA A 342 -34.61 3.37 14.58
CA ALA A 342 -35.22 2.90 13.35
C ALA A 342 -34.48 3.43 12.10
N GLN A 343 -34.07 4.71 12.09
CA GLN A 343 -33.28 5.27 11.01
C GLN A 343 -31.90 4.62 10.90
N LEU A 344 -31.21 4.47 12.03
CA LEU A 344 -29.90 3.82 12.08
C LEU A 344 -29.99 2.36 11.59
N ALA A 345 -31.04 1.64 11.97
CA ALA A 345 -31.27 0.29 11.48
C ALA A 345 -31.39 0.23 9.96
N ALA A 346 -32.18 1.12 9.35
CA ALA A 346 -32.34 1.18 7.90
C ALA A 346 -31.03 1.52 7.17
N ASP A 347 -30.27 2.50 7.68
CA ASP A 347 -28.97 2.88 7.12
C ASP A 347 -27.97 1.71 7.19
N LEU A 348 -27.88 1.03 8.35
CA LEU A 348 -26.96 -0.08 8.56
C LEU A 348 -27.37 -1.35 7.80
N GLU A 349 -28.66 -1.64 7.69
CA GLU A 349 -29.17 -2.75 6.89
C GLU A 349 -28.82 -2.54 5.42
N TYR A 350 -29.07 -1.34 4.89
CA TYR A 350 -28.68 -0.99 3.52
C TYR A 350 -27.17 -1.18 3.31
N PHE A 351 -26.33 -0.60 4.16
CA PHE A 351 -24.88 -0.71 4.02
C PHE A 351 -24.38 -2.15 4.15
N THR A 352 -24.96 -2.93 5.07
CA THR A 352 -24.65 -4.36 5.23
C THR A 352 -24.96 -5.15 3.96
N ASN A 353 -26.08 -4.84 3.28
CA ASN A 353 -26.44 -5.45 2.00
C ASN A 353 -25.44 -5.07 0.90
N ILE A 354 -24.96 -3.81 0.87
CA ILE A 354 -23.91 -3.38 -0.07
C ILE A 354 -22.62 -4.17 0.15
N VAL A 355 -22.14 -4.26 1.41
CA VAL A 355 -20.92 -5.03 1.74
C VAL A 355 -21.06 -6.50 1.35
N THR A 356 -22.24 -7.08 1.59
CA THR A 356 -22.55 -8.46 1.19
C THR A 356 -22.54 -8.64 -0.33
N ALA A 357 -23.07 -7.67 -1.08
CA ALA A 357 -23.05 -7.68 -2.54
C ALA A 357 -21.63 -7.57 -3.11
N LEU A 358 -20.73 -6.89 -2.41
CA LEU A 358 -19.30 -6.81 -2.74
C LEU A 358 -18.52 -8.08 -2.36
N SER A 359 -19.22 -9.20 -2.11
CA SER A 359 -18.65 -10.51 -1.78
C SER A 359 -17.85 -10.55 -0.48
N LEU A 360 -18.23 -9.72 0.50
CA LEU A 360 -17.63 -9.70 1.82
C LEU A 360 -18.66 -10.05 2.89
N GLU A 361 -18.21 -10.81 3.89
CA GLU A 361 -18.99 -10.95 5.11
C GLU A 361 -18.90 -9.61 5.89
N PRO A 362 -20.02 -8.91 6.12
CA PRO A 362 -20.01 -7.67 6.86
C PRO A 362 -19.57 -7.90 8.31
N PRO A 363 -18.83 -6.96 8.94
CA PRO A 363 -18.34 -7.14 10.30
C PRO A 363 -19.46 -7.47 11.29
N ALA A 364 -19.24 -8.49 12.13
CA ALA A 364 -20.25 -8.95 13.10
C ALA A 364 -20.77 -7.82 14.00
N ALA A 365 -19.89 -6.88 14.37
CA ALA A 365 -20.28 -5.69 15.13
C ALA A 365 -21.29 -4.82 14.38
N LEU A 366 -21.09 -4.57 13.07
CA LEU A 366 -21.99 -3.75 12.26
C LEU A 366 -23.37 -4.40 12.11
N ARG A 367 -23.39 -5.72 11.84
CA ARG A 367 -24.62 -6.52 11.83
C ARG A 367 -25.34 -6.49 13.19
N THR A 368 -24.59 -6.60 14.28
CA THR A 368 -25.15 -6.55 15.64
C THR A 368 -25.76 -5.18 15.93
N TYR A 369 -25.10 -4.09 15.52
CA TYR A 369 -25.67 -2.74 15.60
C TYR A 369 -26.99 -2.62 14.82
N ALA A 370 -27.07 -3.13 13.59
CA ALA A 370 -28.28 -3.09 12.78
C ALA A 370 -29.45 -3.84 13.47
N VAL A 371 -29.21 -5.08 13.92
CA VAL A 371 -30.21 -5.90 14.62
C VAL A 371 -30.66 -5.22 15.92
N CYS A 372 -29.72 -4.77 16.74
CA CYS A 372 -30.03 -4.14 18.02
C CYS A 372 -30.76 -2.79 17.83
N ALA A 373 -30.43 -2.02 16.80
CA ALA A 373 -31.13 -0.78 16.48
C ALA A 373 -32.57 -1.05 15.99
N ALA A 374 -32.79 -2.11 15.20
CA ALA A 374 -34.11 -2.50 14.71
C ALA A 374 -35.02 -3.10 15.78
N THR A 375 -34.45 -3.68 16.83
CA THR A 375 -35.20 -4.39 17.86
C THR A 375 -36.07 -3.42 18.68
N ALA A 376 -37.34 -3.78 18.89
CA ALA A 376 -38.25 -2.97 19.69
C ALA A 376 -37.76 -2.84 21.15
N ARG A 377 -37.91 -1.64 21.72
CA ARG A 377 -37.45 -1.34 23.09
C ARG A 377 -37.98 -2.34 24.13
N ASP A 378 -39.25 -2.67 24.06
CA ASP A 378 -39.95 -3.46 25.08
C ASP A 378 -39.57 -4.95 25.05
N SER A 379 -39.06 -5.45 23.92
CA SER A 379 -38.67 -6.85 23.75
C SER A 379 -37.15 -7.04 23.63
N TYR A 380 -36.36 -5.97 23.76
CA TYR A 380 -34.94 -5.96 23.44
C TYR A 380 -34.14 -7.11 24.07
N GLY A 381 -34.25 -7.29 25.39
CA GLY A 381 -33.52 -8.33 26.10
C GLY A 381 -33.92 -9.76 25.72
N ILE A 382 -35.18 -9.98 25.32
CA ILE A 382 -35.68 -11.30 24.90
C ILE A 382 -35.23 -11.58 23.48
N SER A 383 -35.46 -10.64 22.55
CA SER A 383 -35.14 -10.79 21.13
C SER A 383 -33.65 -11.00 20.88
N VAL A 384 -32.77 -10.27 21.59
CA VAL A 384 -31.31 -10.45 21.45
C VAL A 384 -30.85 -11.81 22.00
N ARG A 385 -31.48 -12.30 23.08
CA ARG A 385 -31.19 -13.64 23.62
C ARG A 385 -31.66 -14.75 22.67
N GLU A 386 -32.84 -14.61 22.07
CA GLU A 386 -33.36 -15.55 21.07
C GLU A 386 -32.48 -15.60 19.82
N ASP A 387 -32.08 -14.46 19.26
CA ASP A 387 -31.18 -14.41 18.09
C ASP A 387 -29.84 -15.10 18.37
N THR A 388 -29.31 -14.95 19.60
CA THR A 388 -28.08 -15.63 20.03
C THR A 388 -28.26 -17.15 20.10
N LEU A 389 -29.45 -17.63 20.51
CA LEU A 389 -29.80 -19.05 20.59
C LEU A 389 -30.08 -19.66 19.22
N GLU A 390 -30.58 -18.88 18.26
CA GLU A 390 -30.78 -19.29 16.85
C GLU A 390 -29.47 -19.39 16.05
N GLY A 391 -28.32 -19.15 16.68
CA GLY A 391 -27.01 -19.28 16.05
C GLY A 391 -26.52 -18.02 15.34
N ARG A 392 -27.23 -16.88 15.44
CA ARG A 392 -26.66 -15.58 15.04
C ARG A 392 -25.68 -15.15 16.13
N ARG A 393 -24.37 -15.22 15.84
CA ARG A 393 -23.34 -14.68 16.74
C ARG A 393 -23.45 -13.16 16.78
N LEU A 394 -24.19 -12.66 17.77
CA LEU A 394 -24.24 -11.24 18.12
C LEU A 394 -23.05 -10.90 19.03
N ASP A 395 -22.48 -9.72 18.83
CA ASP A 395 -21.41 -9.20 19.67
C ASP A 395 -21.99 -8.67 20.99
N GLU A 396 -21.71 -9.34 22.10
CA GLU A 396 -22.28 -8.99 23.41
C GLU A 396 -21.88 -7.58 23.89
N ASP A 397 -20.69 -7.10 23.53
CA ASP A 397 -20.25 -5.76 23.89
C ASP A 397 -21.05 -4.72 23.11
N VAL A 398 -21.34 -4.99 21.83
CA VAL A 398 -22.22 -4.15 21.01
C VAL A 398 -23.66 -4.17 21.51
N VAL A 399 -24.19 -5.34 21.89
CA VAL A 399 -25.53 -5.47 22.48
C VAL A 399 -25.67 -4.56 23.71
N ARG A 400 -24.70 -4.60 24.62
CA ARG A 400 -24.67 -3.76 25.82
C ARG A 400 -24.51 -2.28 25.47
N ALA A 401 -23.66 -1.96 24.49
CA ALA A 401 -23.45 -0.59 24.02
C ALA A 401 -24.74 0.02 23.45
N VAL A 402 -25.46 -0.69 22.58
CA VAL A 402 -26.72 -0.21 21.99
C VAL A 402 -27.82 -0.08 23.03
N ALA A 403 -27.92 -1.01 23.99
CA ALA A 403 -28.86 -0.88 25.10
C ALA A 403 -28.57 0.38 25.93
N SER A 404 -27.30 0.63 26.27
CA SER A 404 -26.89 1.86 26.97
C SER A 404 -27.21 3.11 26.15
N LEU A 405 -26.93 3.09 24.84
CA LEU A 405 -27.16 4.20 23.91
C LEU A 405 -28.66 4.58 23.82
N ARG A 406 -29.53 3.58 23.92
CA ARG A 406 -31.00 3.72 23.91
C ARG A 406 -31.61 3.90 25.31
N GLY A 407 -30.80 3.82 26.37
CA GLY A 407 -31.27 3.86 27.76
C GLY A 407 -32.15 2.67 28.16
N ILE A 408 -31.90 1.49 27.61
CA ILE A 408 -32.61 0.24 27.90
C ILE A 408 -31.88 -0.47 29.06
N PRO A 409 -32.54 -0.74 30.19
CA PRO A 409 -31.96 -1.55 31.25
C PRO A 409 -31.85 -3.01 30.78
N LEU A 410 -30.66 -3.59 30.91
CA LEU A 410 -30.44 -5.02 30.71
C LEU A 410 -30.29 -5.67 32.09
N ASP A 411 -31.13 -6.68 32.35
CA ASP A 411 -31.08 -7.51 33.57
C ASP A 411 -30.00 -8.59 33.50
#